data_AF-A0A657EK78-F1
#
_entry.id   AF-A0A657EK78-F1
#
_cell.length_a   1.000
_cell.length_b   1.000
_cell.length_c   1.000
_cell.angle_alpha   90.00
_cell.angle_beta   90.00
_cell.angle_gamma   90.00
#
_symmetry.space_group_name_H-M   'P 1'
#
loop_
_entity.id
_entity.type
_entity.pdbx_description
1 polymer ?
#
loop_
_entity_poly.entity_id
_entity_poly.type
_entity_poly.pdbx_seq_one_letter_code
_entity_poly.pdbx_strand_id
1 'polypeptide(L)'
;QGVTPQTKTIAIKCTNVAAQAYLSMRLEAEKASGQAMVSDNPDLGFVVANSNGTPLTPNNLSSKIPFHLDDNAAARVGIRAWPISVTGNKPAEGPFTARGYLRVDYD
;
A
#
# COMPACT_ATOMS: atom_id res chain seq x y z
N GLN A 1 14.92 2.94 -18.67
CA GLN A 1 14.47 4.17 -17.98
C GLN A 1 13.73 3.75 -16.72
N GLY A 2 14.08 4.33 -15.58
CA GLY A 2 13.45 4.00 -14.29
C GLY A 2 12.11 4.69 -14.13
N VAL A 3 11.16 4.00 -13.50
CA VAL A 3 9.88 4.57 -13.09
C VAL A 3 10.08 5.38 -11.82
N THR A 4 9.61 6.63 -11.78
CA THR A 4 9.66 7.45 -10.56
C THR A 4 8.51 7.07 -9.61
N PRO A 5 8.79 6.58 -8.39
CA PRO A 5 7.75 6.28 -7.42
C PRO A 5 6.94 7.52 -7.02
N GLN A 6 5.62 7.34 -6.91
CA GLN A 6 4.72 8.33 -6.34
C GLN A 6 4.70 8.18 -4.82
N THR A 7 4.90 9.27 -4.08
CA THR A 7 4.89 9.27 -2.61
C THR A 7 3.62 9.95 -2.10
N LYS A 8 2.98 9.37 -1.09
CA LYS A 8 1.81 9.94 -0.41
C LYS A 8 1.91 9.71 1.10
N THR A 9 1.29 10.60 1.88
CA THR A 9 1.19 10.46 3.33
C THR A 9 -0.27 10.31 3.71
N ILE A 10 -0.59 9.22 4.39
CA ILE A 10 -1.92 8.93 4.91
C ILE A 10 -2.02 9.49 6.32
N ALA A 11 -2.94 10.43 6.51
CA ALA A 11 -3.26 10.97 7.84
C ALA A 11 -4.36 10.11 8.47
N ILE A 12 -4.12 9.65 9.69
CA ILE A 12 -5.03 8.81 10.47
C ILE A 12 -5.40 9.59 11.72
N LYS A 13 -6.69 9.67 12.01
CA LYS A 13 -7.22 10.25 13.24
C LYS A 13 -8.27 9.29 13.80
N CYS A 14 -8.02 8.80 15.00
CA CYS A 14 -8.94 7.92 15.71
C CYS A 14 -9.75 8.73 16.73
N THR A 15 -10.99 8.32 16.95
CA THR A 15 -11.84 8.85 18.03
C THR A 15 -12.19 7.70 18.97
N ASN A 16 -12.27 7.96 20.27
CA ASN A 16 -12.56 6.95 21.29
C ASN A 16 -11.56 5.78 21.37
N VAL A 17 -10.31 6.03 20.99
CA VAL A 17 -9.20 5.07 21.11
C VAL A 17 -8.21 5.63 22.13
N ALA A 18 -7.54 4.76 22.89
CA ALA A 18 -6.47 5.18 23.76
C ALA A 18 -5.40 5.95 22.96
N ALA A 19 -4.97 7.11 23.50
CA ALA A 19 -3.76 7.75 23.02
C ALA A 19 -2.60 6.74 23.06
N GLN A 20 -1.67 6.84 22.11
CA GLN A 20 -0.51 5.96 22.03
C GLN A 20 -0.81 4.47 21.71
N ALA A 21 -2.01 4.14 21.23
CA ALA A 21 -2.32 2.79 20.78
C ALA A 21 -1.40 2.33 19.64
N TYR A 22 -0.98 1.06 19.69
CA TYR A 22 -0.26 0.40 18.60
C TYR A 22 -1.24 -0.15 17.58
N LEU A 23 -1.01 0.21 16.32
CA LEU A 23 -1.82 -0.17 15.19
C LEU A 23 -0.91 -0.67 14.07
N SER A 24 -1.50 -1.38 13.13
CA SER A 24 -0.82 -1.76 11.91
C SER A 24 -1.66 -1.43 10.67
N MET A 25 -0.98 -1.16 9.56
CA MET A 25 -1.59 -0.94 8.26
C MET A 25 -1.16 -2.02 7.29
N ARG A 26 -2.12 -2.61 6.59
CA ARG A 26 -1.87 -3.61 5.55
C ARG A 26 -2.63 -3.29 4.27
N LEU A 27 -2.18 -3.91 3.18
CA LEU A 27 -2.76 -3.73 1.86
C LEU A 27 -3.70 -4.90 1.53
N GLU A 28 -4.93 -4.59 1.14
CA GLU A 28 -5.86 -5.53 0.54
C GLU A 28 -6.07 -5.15 -0.94
N ALA A 29 -6.12 -6.14 -1.82
CA ALA A 29 -6.36 -5.92 -3.25
C ALA A 29 -7.22 -7.02 -3.83
N GLU A 30 -8.10 -6.66 -4.77
CA GLU A 30 -8.99 -7.60 -5.45
C GLU A 30 -8.20 -8.55 -6.36
N LYS A 31 -7.23 -8.02 -7.10
CA LYS A 31 -6.32 -8.78 -7.94
C LYS A 31 -4.89 -8.56 -7.47
N ALA A 32 -4.23 -9.63 -7.06
CA ALA A 32 -2.87 -9.58 -6.56
C ALA A 32 -2.01 -10.67 -7.20
N SER A 33 -0.74 -10.36 -7.45
CA SER A 33 0.27 -11.32 -7.90
C SER A 33 1.61 -10.98 -7.24
N GLY A 34 2.08 -11.84 -6.34
CA GLY A 34 3.26 -11.55 -5.51
C GLY A 34 3.07 -10.23 -4.74
N GLN A 35 3.95 -9.26 -4.97
CA GLN A 35 3.90 -7.94 -4.35
C GLN A 35 3.07 -6.91 -5.13
N ALA A 36 2.49 -7.29 -6.26
CA ALA A 36 1.77 -6.38 -7.14
C ALA A 36 0.26 -6.40 -6.86
N MET A 37 -0.34 -5.22 -6.82
CA MET A 37 -1.76 -5.06 -7.16
C MET A 37 -1.89 -5.08 -8.68
N VAL A 38 -2.57 -6.08 -9.23
CA VAL A 38 -2.71 -6.22 -10.68
C VAL A 38 -3.77 -5.24 -11.17
N SER A 39 -3.47 -4.55 -12.28
CA SER A 39 -4.37 -3.57 -12.87
C SER A 39 -5.46 -4.24 -13.74
N ASP A 40 -6.29 -3.42 -14.37
CA ASP A 40 -7.14 -3.81 -15.51
C ASP A 40 -6.33 -4.30 -16.73
N ASN A 41 -5.04 -3.99 -16.81
CA ASN A 41 -4.07 -4.61 -17.71
C ASN A 41 -3.29 -5.73 -16.98
N PRO A 42 -3.40 -7.01 -17.38
CA PRO A 42 -2.81 -8.12 -16.64
C PRO A 42 -1.27 -8.15 -16.64
N ASP A 43 -0.63 -7.47 -17.60
CA ASP A 43 0.83 -7.40 -17.70
C ASP A 43 1.42 -6.26 -16.84
N LEU A 44 0.57 -5.40 -16.29
CA LEU A 44 0.94 -4.27 -15.43
C LEU A 44 0.27 -4.33 -14.07
N GLY A 45 1.03 -3.94 -13.06
CA GLY A 45 0.54 -3.82 -11.70
C GLY A 45 1.29 -2.73 -10.97
N PHE A 46 0.89 -2.49 -9.75
CA PHE A 46 1.51 -1.50 -8.88
C PHE A 46 2.03 -2.18 -7.63
N VAL A 47 3.27 -1.88 -7.27
CA VAL A 47 3.77 -2.14 -5.93
C VAL A 47 3.40 -0.94 -5.08
N VAL A 48 2.88 -1.21 -3.88
CA VAL A 48 2.76 -0.22 -2.81
C VAL A 48 3.74 -0.61 -1.72
N ALA A 49 4.44 0.37 -1.16
CA ALA A 49 5.49 0.16 -0.17
C ALA A 49 5.40 1.21 0.93
N ASN A 50 6.10 0.96 2.03
CA ASN A 50 6.32 1.99 3.06
C ASN A 50 7.27 3.11 2.56
N SER A 51 7.51 4.10 3.41
CA SER A 51 8.42 5.22 3.12
C SER A 51 9.86 4.80 2.84
N ASN A 52 10.29 3.62 3.27
CA ASN A 52 11.64 3.09 3.04
C ASN A 52 11.72 2.27 1.74
N GLY A 53 10.59 2.08 1.04
CA GLY A 53 10.52 1.27 -0.18
C GLY A 53 10.33 -0.23 0.06
N THR A 54 10.05 -0.66 1.30
CA THR A 54 9.69 -2.07 1.59
C THR A 54 8.28 -2.35 1.09
N PRO A 55 8.08 -3.30 0.14
CA PRO A 55 6.77 -3.61 -0.41
C PRO A 55 5.78 -4.15 0.61
N LEU A 56 4.51 -3.78 0.45
CA LEU A 56 3.37 -4.41 1.10
C LEU A 56 2.81 -5.48 0.15
N THR A 57 2.98 -6.74 0.52
CA THR A 57 2.38 -7.87 -0.19
C THR A 57 0.86 -7.82 0.03
N PRO A 58 0.05 -7.61 -1.02
CA PRO A 58 -1.40 -7.54 -0.86
C PRO A 58 -1.97 -8.84 -0.28
N ASN A 59 -3.01 -8.71 0.55
CA ASN A 59 -3.74 -9.84 1.17
C ASN A 59 -2.88 -10.72 2.09
N ASN A 60 -1.72 -10.23 2.54
CA ASN A 60 -0.86 -10.94 3.48
C ASN A 60 -0.89 -10.29 4.87
N LEU A 61 -1.36 -11.03 5.88
CA LEU A 61 -1.49 -10.55 7.26
C LEU A 61 -0.15 -10.20 7.93
N SER A 62 0.96 -10.80 7.48
CA SER A 62 2.29 -10.49 8.02
C SER A 62 2.96 -9.30 7.31
N SER A 63 2.43 -8.88 6.16
CA SER A 63 2.97 -7.74 5.41
C SER A 63 2.25 -6.45 5.82
N LYS A 64 2.80 -5.82 6.86
CA LYS A 64 2.18 -4.67 7.53
C LYS A 64 3.18 -3.58 7.89
N ILE A 65 2.69 -2.35 8.00
CA ILE A 65 3.42 -1.19 8.54
C ILE A 65 2.93 -0.97 9.97
N PRO A 66 3.75 -1.23 11.00
CA PRO A 66 3.40 -0.85 12.36
C PRO A 66 3.52 0.67 12.53
N PHE A 67 2.62 1.25 13.30
CA PHE A 67 2.67 2.65 13.71
C PHE A 67 1.99 2.84 15.07
N HIS A 68 2.33 3.93 15.76
CA HIS A 68 1.68 4.32 17.01
C HIS A 68 0.90 5.61 16.78
N LEU A 69 -0.19 5.76 17.52
CA LEU A 69 -0.87 7.05 17.62
C LEU A 69 -0.05 8.00 18.52
N ASP A 70 -0.18 9.30 18.28
CA ASP A 70 0.33 10.33 19.18
C ASP A 70 -0.65 10.60 20.34
N ASP A 71 -0.33 11.58 21.19
CA ASP A 71 -1.17 12.01 22.32
C ASP A 71 -2.54 12.57 21.87
N ASN A 72 -2.66 12.94 20.60
CA ASN A 72 -3.91 13.38 20.00
C ASN A 72 -4.66 12.22 19.32
N ALA A 73 -4.28 10.96 19.54
CA ALA A 73 -4.84 9.81 18.83
C ALA A 73 -4.73 9.93 17.29
N ALA A 74 -3.63 10.51 16.79
CA ALA A 74 -3.37 10.72 15.38
C ALA A 74 -2.04 10.08 14.93
N ALA A 75 -1.93 9.77 13.64
CA ALA A 75 -0.70 9.27 13.04
C ALA A 75 -0.57 9.71 11.57
N ARG A 76 0.66 9.68 11.06
CA ARG A 76 0.96 9.91 9.64
C ARG A 76 1.82 8.78 9.13
N VAL A 77 1.33 8.05 8.12
CA VAL A 77 2.05 6.93 7.52
C VAL A 77 2.40 7.26 6.09
N GLY A 78 3.69 7.26 5.78
CA GLY A 78 4.21 7.47 4.43
C GLY A 78 4.16 6.19 3.60
N ILE A 79 3.64 6.30 2.38
CA ILE A 79 3.62 5.22 1.40
C ILE A 79 4.22 5.67 0.06
N ARG A 80 4.70 4.69 -0.70
CA ARG A 80 5.22 4.86 -2.05
C ARG A 80 4.51 3.88 -2.98
N ALA A 81 4.30 4.26 -4.24
CA ALA A 81 3.74 3.38 -5.24
C ALA A 81 4.43 3.55 -6.60
N TRP A 82 4.65 2.46 -7.32
CA TRP A 82 5.20 2.48 -8.67
C TRP A 82 4.68 1.31 -9.51
N PRO A 83 4.48 1.50 -10.83
CA PRO A 83 4.14 0.41 -11.71
C PRO A 83 5.31 -0.57 -11.90
N ILE A 84 4.97 -1.83 -12.10
CA ILE A 84 5.87 -2.93 -12.48
C ILE A 84 5.25 -3.76 -13.59
N SER A 85 6.09 -4.48 -14.35
CA SER A 85 5.60 -5.57 -15.18
C SER A 85 5.29 -6.77 -14.28
N VAL A 86 4.11 -7.36 -14.48
CA VAL A 86 3.65 -8.53 -13.71
C VAL A 86 4.08 -9.83 -14.39
N THR A 87 4.01 -9.88 -15.72
CA THR A 87 4.22 -11.10 -16.52
C THR A 87 5.52 -11.11 -17.32
N GLY A 88 6.13 -9.94 -17.54
CA GLY A 88 7.25 -9.75 -18.47
C GLY A 88 6.84 -9.52 -19.92
N ASN A 89 5.55 -9.63 -20.26
CA ASN A 89 5.05 -9.36 -21.61
C ASN A 89 4.92 -7.86 -21.87
N LYS A 90 4.88 -7.46 -23.15
CA LYS A 90 4.55 -6.09 -23.54
C LYS A 90 3.09 -5.81 -23.15
N PRO A 91 2.82 -4.82 -22.27
CA PRO A 91 1.46 -4.47 -21.91
C PRO A 91 0.68 -3.89 -23.10
N ALA A 92 -0.63 -4.11 -23.12
CA ALA A 92 -1.52 -3.40 -24.03
C ALA A 92 -1.42 -1.87 -23.84
N GLU A 93 -1.42 -1.13 -24.95
CA GLU A 93 -1.31 0.33 -24.94
C GLU A 93 -2.60 0.97 -24.44
N GLY A 94 -2.48 1.98 -23.58
CA GLY A 94 -3.62 2.70 -23.01
C GLY A 94 -3.45 3.01 -21.52
N PRO A 95 -4.40 3.74 -20.92
CA PRO A 95 -4.43 3.94 -19.48
C PRO A 95 -4.72 2.61 -18.76
N PHE A 96 -4.21 2.48 -17.54
CA PHE A 96 -4.43 1.32 -16.69
C PHE A 96 -4.65 1.75 -15.24
N THR A 97 -5.48 0.99 -14.54
CA THR A 97 -5.90 1.29 -13.16
C THR A 97 -5.92 0.04 -12.30
N ALA A 98 -5.51 0.18 -11.04
CA ALA A 98 -5.63 -0.88 -10.03
C ALA A 98 -6.30 -0.32 -8.79
N ARG A 99 -7.04 -1.18 -8.07
CA ARG A 99 -7.75 -0.81 -6.84
C ARG A 99 -7.28 -1.70 -5.69
N GLY A 100 -6.96 -1.05 -4.57
CA GLY A 100 -6.68 -1.70 -3.31
C GLY A 100 -7.14 -0.82 -2.14
N TYR A 101 -7.12 -1.39 -0.95
CA TYR A 101 -7.52 -0.75 0.30
C TYR A 101 -6.37 -0.82 1.29
N LEU A 102 -6.16 0.29 1.99
CA LEU A 102 -5.32 0.31 3.18
C LEU A 102 -6.22 0.03 4.36
N ARG A 103 -6.01 -1.11 4.99
CA ARG A 103 -6.74 -1.51 6.19
C ARG A 103 -5.88 -1.26 7.42
N VAL A 104 -6.49 -0.64 8.43
CA VAL A 104 -5.87 -0.39 9.73
C VAL A 104 -6.48 -1.37 10.72
N ASP A 105 -5.63 -2.12 11.41
CA ASP A 105 -6.03 -3.10 12.43
C ASP A 105 -5.29 -2.79 13.75
N TYR A 106 -5.88 -3.22 14.88
CA TYR A 106 -5.18 -3.24 16.17
C TYR A 106 -4.20 -4.41 16.20
N ASP A 107 -3.02 -4.17 16.77
CA ASP A 107 -2.03 -5.22 17.05
C ASP A 107 -2.20 -5.78 18.47
#